data_AF-A0A1V8UWA7-F1
#
_entry.id   AF-A0A1V8UWA7-F1
#
_cell.length_a   1.000
_cell.length_b   1.000
_cell.length_c   1.000
_cell.angle_alpha   90.00
_cell.angle_beta   90.00
_cell.angle_gamma   90.00
#
_symmetry.space_group_name_H-M   'P 1'
#
loop_
_entity.id
_entity.type
_entity.pdbx_description
1 polymer ?
#
loop_
_entity_poly.entity_id
_entity_poly.type
_entity_poly.pdbx_seq_one_letter_code
_entity_poly.pdbx_strand_id
1 'polypeptide(L)'
;MASHGVPRVSGTATIDKSAAARGEEQKQIAEYKALEKNVIDRIKGKDFSNDTFQATSRLLQQNPEYHTIWNYRRILLQDVFRRELASGNSAVITTQADEAQNGDAQAAFTAGLTLAQQEISLLLSEDLAFLIPLLKQYPKCYWIWNHRAWLLAEATELLPARTASQMWRGELALGSKMLVLDSRNFHAWSYRRSTVEQIEQPQKKSLAEDEFAYTTKMVNTNLSNFSAWHNRGQLLPRLSQERQATEAERKTMFDAELELITRALYTDPYDQSLWFYHQYLMSTLVAASSNDANDDARRTNILAAPISHATMTAYLEQEIASIEDMLDGAEDCKYIYQALLEYSQRLHQLAKGSSDIVEASKMASWLDEVRKLDLLQEGRWLDLAVSLKP
;
A
#
# COMPACT_ATOMS: atom_id res chain seq x y z
N MET A 1 -1.60 -2.21 24.20
CA MET A 1 -1.32 -1.34 23.03
C MET A 1 -1.97 0.00 23.30
N ALA A 2 -1.24 1.11 23.18
CA ALA A 2 -1.83 2.44 23.31
C ALA A 2 -2.85 2.62 22.17
N SER A 3 -4.11 2.89 22.51
CA SER A 3 -5.14 3.15 21.51
C SER A 3 -4.90 4.52 20.88
N HIS A 4 -4.80 4.56 19.55
CA HIS A 4 -4.64 5.80 18.80
C HIS A 4 -5.91 6.64 18.89
N GLY A 5 -5.78 7.96 19.01
CA GLY A 5 -6.92 8.88 19.03
C GLY A 5 -7.65 8.99 20.37
N VAL A 6 -7.16 8.34 21.44
CA VAL A 6 -7.63 8.60 22.81
C VAL A 6 -6.92 9.86 23.32
N PRO A 7 -7.63 10.97 23.57
CA PRO A 7 -7.02 12.17 24.14
C PRO A 7 -6.33 11.80 25.46
N ARG A 8 -5.06 12.22 25.60
CA ARG A 8 -4.38 12.07 26.89
C ARG A 8 -5.07 12.99 27.88
N VAL A 9 -5.82 12.41 28.81
CA VAL A 9 -6.33 13.17 29.95
C VAL A 9 -5.14 13.41 30.88
N SER A 10 -4.89 14.68 31.25
CA SER A 10 -3.78 15.02 32.16
C SER A 10 -3.91 14.23 33.46
N GLY A 11 -2.79 13.78 34.04
CA GLY A 11 -2.78 12.90 35.22
C GLY A 11 -3.47 13.42 36.48
N THR A 12 -3.90 14.69 36.50
CA THR A 12 -4.71 15.32 37.56
C THR A 12 -6.22 15.30 37.28
N ALA A 13 -6.63 15.02 36.05
CA ALA A 13 -8.00 14.78 35.65
C ALA A 13 -8.14 13.30 35.31
N THR A 14 -8.04 12.43 36.32
CA THR A 14 -8.73 11.15 36.20
C THR A 14 -10.19 11.48 35.90
N ILE A 15 -10.64 11.23 34.68
CA ILE A 15 -12.06 10.92 34.47
C ILE A 15 -12.25 9.66 35.28
N ASP A 16 -12.58 9.83 36.57
CA ASP A 16 -12.93 8.75 37.45
C ASP A 16 -14.23 8.23 36.86
N LYS A 17 -14.12 7.23 35.97
CA LYS A 17 -15.26 6.58 35.34
C LYS A 17 -16.25 6.33 36.47
N SER A 18 -17.47 6.83 36.32
CA SER A 18 -18.49 6.70 37.37
C SER A 18 -18.57 5.24 37.80
N ALA A 19 -18.91 4.96 39.07
CA ALA A 19 -19.04 3.59 39.54
C ALA A 19 -19.95 2.74 38.62
N ALA A 20 -20.98 3.37 38.03
CA ALA A 20 -21.83 2.78 37.00
C ALA A 20 -21.07 2.44 35.71
N ALA A 21 -20.25 3.35 35.17
CA ALA A 21 -19.44 3.09 33.97
C ALA A 21 -18.39 1.98 34.18
N ARG A 22 -17.77 1.94 35.37
CA ARG A 22 -16.88 0.83 35.77
C ARG A 22 -17.63 -0.50 35.88
N GLY A 23 -18.82 -0.49 36.48
CA GLY A 23 -19.67 -1.67 36.58
C GLY A 23 -20.08 -2.23 35.21
N GLU A 24 -20.45 -1.35 34.29
CA GLU A 24 -20.81 -1.72 32.92
C GLU A 24 -19.60 -2.28 32.14
N GLU A 25 -18.43 -1.64 32.23
CA GLU A 25 -17.19 -2.16 31.62
C GLU A 25 -16.79 -3.52 32.21
N GLN A 26 -16.93 -3.71 33.52
CA GLN A 26 -16.61 -4.99 34.16
C GLN A 26 -17.58 -6.10 33.73
N LYS A 27 -18.85 -5.78 33.52
CA LYS A 27 -19.84 -6.70 32.96
C LYS A 27 -19.48 -7.09 31.53
N GLN A 28 -19.15 -6.12 30.67
CA GLN A 28 -18.71 -6.38 29.29
C GLN A 28 -17.46 -7.26 29.23
N ILE A 29 -16.47 -7.00 30.10
CA ILE A 29 -15.27 -7.83 30.21
C ILE A 29 -15.62 -9.27 30.64
N ALA A 30 -16.52 -9.43 31.61
CA ALA A 30 -16.95 -10.75 32.07
C ALA A 30 -17.66 -11.54 30.96
N GLU A 31 -18.56 -10.88 30.23
CA GLU A 31 -19.27 -11.46 29.07
C GLU A 31 -18.29 -11.85 27.96
N TYR A 32 -17.34 -10.99 27.63
CA TYR A 32 -16.29 -11.28 26.64
C TYR A 32 -15.46 -12.51 27.04
N LYS A 33 -14.96 -12.56 28.29
CA LYS A 33 -14.16 -13.69 28.79
C LYS A 33 -14.95 -15.00 28.82
N ALA A 34 -16.24 -14.93 29.17
CA ALA A 34 -17.11 -16.10 29.15
C ALA A 34 -17.29 -16.63 27.72
N LEU A 35 -17.51 -15.74 26.75
CA LEU A 35 -17.62 -16.09 25.33
C LEU A 35 -16.31 -16.65 24.78
N GLU A 36 -15.18 -16.03 25.09
CA GLU A 36 -13.83 -16.48 24.73
C GLU A 36 -13.59 -17.91 25.23
N LYS A 37 -13.82 -18.14 26.53
CA LYS A 37 -13.69 -19.47 27.12
C LYS A 37 -14.60 -20.50 26.43
N ASN A 38 -15.85 -20.14 26.17
CA ASN A 38 -16.81 -21.01 25.49
C ASN A 38 -16.32 -21.43 24.10
N VAL A 39 -15.80 -20.48 23.30
CA VAL A 39 -15.23 -20.76 21.97
C VAL A 39 -14.02 -21.68 22.10
N ILE A 40 -13.09 -21.40 23.01
CA ILE A 40 -11.89 -22.22 23.22
C ILE A 40 -12.26 -23.65 23.61
N ASP A 41 -13.20 -23.82 24.55
CA ASP A 41 -13.63 -25.13 25.04
C ASP A 41 -14.35 -25.93 23.94
N ARG A 42 -15.21 -25.28 23.13
CA ARG A 42 -15.84 -25.90 21.95
C ARG A 42 -14.82 -26.35 20.91
N ILE A 43 -13.85 -25.51 20.56
CA ILE A 43 -12.79 -25.86 19.60
C ILE A 43 -11.92 -27.02 20.12
N LYS A 44 -11.55 -27.01 21.41
CA LYS A 44 -10.83 -28.15 22.04
C LYS A 44 -11.66 -29.44 22.00
N GLY A 45 -12.96 -29.33 22.19
CA GLY A 45 -13.93 -30.41 22.04
C GLY A 45 -14.21 -30.84 20.60
N LYS A 46 -13.55 -30.23 19.60
CA LYS A 46 -13.79 -30.42 18.16
C LYS A 46 -15.24 -30.16 17.73
N ASP A 47 -15.92 -29.26 18.43
CA ASP A 47 -17.25 -28.78 18.03
C ASP A 47 -17.11 -27.72 16.93
N PHE A 48 -17.18 -28.19 15.68
CA PHE A 48 -17.10 -27.36 14.48
C PHE A 48 -18.49 -27.00 13.91
N SER A 49 -19.47 -26.84 14.79
CA SER A 49 -20.81 -26.40 14.42
C SER A 49 -20.87 -24.92 13.98
N ASN A 50 -21.96 -24.56 13.29
CA ASN A 50 -22.26 -23.17 12.95
C ASN A 50 -22.36 -22.29 14.21
N ASP A 51 -22.84 -22.82 15.35
CA ASP A 51 -22.88 -22.06 16.61
C ASP A 51 -21.49 -21.64 17.08
N THR A 52 -20.50 -22.54 16.98
CA THR A 52 -19.10 -22.21 17.29
C THR A 52 -18.58 -21.15 16.31
N PHE A 53 -18.91 -21.27 15.02
CA PHE A 53 -18.55 -20.27 14.01
C PHE A 53 -19.13 -18.89 14.31
N GLN A 54 -20.43 -18.79 14.63
CA GLN A 54 -21.07 -17.54 15.01
C GLN A 54 -20.53 -16.97 16.34
N ALA A 55 -20.10 -17.82 17.26
CA ALA A 55 -19.41 -17.39 18.47
C ALA A 55 -18.05 -16.72 18.15
N THR A 56 -17.29 -17.23 17.17
CA THR A 56 -16.09 -16.53 16.68
C THR A 56 -16.44 -15.17 16.05
N SER A 57 -17.53 -15.07 15.28
CA SER A 57 -17.98 -13.80 14.68
C SER A 57 -18.22 -12.74 15.76
N ARG A 58 -18.90 -13.10 16.85
CA ARG A 58 -19.20 -12.20 17.98
C ARG A 58 -17.94 -11.72 18.70
N LEU A 59 -16.93 -12.58 18.87
CA LEU A 59 -15.65 -12.17 19.46
C LEU A 59 -14.91 -11.18 18.56
N LEU A 60 -14.90 -11.42 17.26
CA LEU A 60 -14.20 -10.59 16.28
C LEU A 60 -14.89 -9.24 16.05
N GLN A 61 -16.21 -9.17 16.19
CA GLN A 61 -16.96 -7.91 16.23
C GLN A 61 -16.57 -7.04 17.42
N GLN A 62 -16.22 -7.65 18.56
CA GLN A 62 -15.78 -6.92 19.75
C GLN A 62 -14.28 -6.60 19.72
N ASN A 63 -13.45 -7.53 19.24
CA ASN A 63 -12.00 -7.39 19.21
C ASN A 63 -11.39 -8.12 17.99
N PRO A 64 -11.27 -7.44 16.84
CA PRO A 64 -10.66 -8.03 15.65
C PRO A 64 -9.13 -8.13 15.74
N GLU A 65 -8.48 -7.56 16.75
CA GLU A 65 -7.03 -7.72 16.96
C GLU A 65 -6.67 -9.09 17.56
N TYR A 66 -7.66 -9.87 18.01
CA TYR A 66 -7.42 -11.16 18.62
C TYR A 66 -7.15 -12.27 17.59
N HIS A 67 -5.90 -12.36 17.16
CA HIS A 67 -5.43 -13.28 16.13
C HIS A 67 -5.77 -14.77 16.34
N THR A 68 -5.84 -15.24 17.58
CA THR A 68 -6.19 -16.64 17.87
C THR A 68 -7.62 -16.98 17.42
N ILE A 69 -8.56 -16.04 17.55
CA ILE A 69 -9.94 -16.27 17.12
C ILE A 69 -10.05 -16.33 15.59
N TRP A 70 -9.25 -15.54 14.87
CA TRP A 70 -9.14 -15.67 13.41
C TRP A 70 -8.63 -17.06 13.01
N ASN A 71 -7.62 -17.59 13.71
CA ASN A 71 -7.13 -18.95 13.46
C ASN A 71 -8.21 -20.01 13.71
N TYR A 72 -9.00 -19.89 14.79
CA TYR A 72 -10.13 -20.79 15.02
C TYR A 72 -11.21 -20.67 13.95
N ARG A 73 -11.53 -19.45 13.51
CA ARG A 73 -12.47 -19.22 12.40
C ARG A 73 -12.01 -19.92 11.12
N ARG A 74 -10.71 -19.85 10.80
CA ARG A 74 -10.12 -20.57 9.65
C ARG A 74 -10.24 -22.08 9.77
N ILE A 75 -9.94 -22.65 10.95
CA ILE A 75 -10.09 -24.09 11.20
C ILE A 75 -11.53 -24.54 10.96
N LEU A 76 -12.51 -23.78 11.43
CA LEU A 76 -13.93 -24.06 11.24
C LEU A 76 -14.31 -24.05 9.74
N LEU A 77 -13.90 -23.01 9.01
CA LEU A 77 -14.16 -22.91 7.56
C LEU A 77 -13.50 -24.05 6.78
N GLN A 78 -12.25 -24.38 7.07
CA GLN A 78 -11.55 -25.49 6.41
C GLN A 78 -12.20 -26.84 6.67
N ASP A 79 -12.77 -27.06 7.87
CA ASP A 79 -13.56 -28.26 8.14
C ASP A 79 -14.83 -28.30 7.30
N VAL A 80 -15.56 -27.20 7.21
CA VAL A 80 -16.76 -27.08 6.35
C VAL A 80 -16.39 -27.35 4.89
N PHE A 81 -15.37 -26.69 4.35
CA PHE A 81 -14.93 -26.90 2.97
C PHE A 81 -14.56 -28.36 2.70
N ARG A 82 -13.85 -29.01 3.62
CA ARG A 82 -13.51 -30.43 3.51
C ARG A 82 -14.76 -31.31 3.47
N ARG A 83 -15.76 -31.03 4.32
CA ARG A 83 -17.01 -31.78 4.36
C ARG A 83 -17.82 -31.60 3.07
N GLU A 84 -17.92 -30.38 2.55
CA GLU A 84 -18.61 -30.11 1.28
C GLU A 84 -17.94 -30.81 0.09
N LEU A 85 -16.60 -30.80 0.02
CA LEU A 85 -15.89 -31.52 -1.05
C LEU A 85 -16.05 -33.04 -0.93
N ALA A 86 -16.10 -33.57 0.30
CA ALA A 86 -16.32 -34.99 0.54
C ALA A 86 -17.76 -35.44 0.20
N SER A 87 -18.77 -34.60 0.48
CA SER A 87 -20.17 -34.89 0.14
C SER A 87 -20.47 -34.68 -1.35
N GLY A 88 -19.87 -33.66 -1.97
CA GLY A 88 -20.10 -33.28 -3.37
C GLY A 88 -19.56 -34.27 -4.41
N ASN A 89 -18.57 -35.10 -4.07
CA ASN A 89 -18.06 -36.14 -4.97
C ASN A 89 -19.05 -37.30 -5.21
N SER A 90 -20.17 -37.38 -4.48
CA SER A 90 -21.22 -38.38 -4.69
C SER A 90 -22.39 -37.89 -5.56
N ALA A 91 -22.47 -36.60 -5.86
CA ALA A 91 -23.56 -36.03 -6.65
C ALA A 91 -23.07 -35.59 -8.04
N VAL A 92 -22.82 -36.57 -8.92
CA VAL A 92 -22.83 -36.29 -10.36
C VAL A 92 -24.26 -35.90 -10.69
N ILE A 93 -24.46 -34.66 -11.16
CA ILE A 93 -25.73 -34.22 -11.75
C ILE A 93 -25.98 -35.14 -12.95
N THR A 94 -26.73 -36.21 -12.75
CA THR A 94 -27.31 -36.98 -13.84
C THR A 94 -28.30 -36.07 -14.53
N THR A 95 -27.87 -35.52 -15.66
CA THR A 95 -28.73 -34.90 -16.65
C THR A 95 -29.98 -35.76 -16.82
N GLN A 96 -31.16 -35.14 -16.69
CA GLN A 96 -32.51 -35.71 -16.82
C GLN A 96 -33.21 -36.14 -15.52
N ALA A 97 -33.39 -35.22 -14.57
CA ALA A 97 -34.62 -35.10 -13.77
C ALA A 97 -34.59 -33.76 -13.03
N ASP A 98 -35.71 -33.04 -13.00
CA ASP A 98 -35.95 -31.79 -12.26
C ASP A 98 -35.42 -30.48 -12.87
N GLU A 99 -35.81 -30.23 -14.13
CA GLU A 99 -35.65 -28.93 -14.81
C GLU A 99 -36.48 -27.76 -14.22
N ALA A 100 -37.11 -27.89 -13.04
CA ALA A 100 -38.13 -26.92 -12.60
C ALA A 100 -38.01 -26.33 -11.19
N GLN A 101 -37.02 -26.69 -10.34
CA GLN A 101 -37.06 -26.23 -8.94
C GLN A 101 -35.76 -25.75 -8.29
N ASN A 102 -34.69 -25.43 -9.01
CA ASN A 102 -33.57 -24.75 -8.34
C ASN A 102 -32.82 -23.77 -9.25
N GLY A 103 -33.18 -22.48 -9.19
CA GLY A 103 -32.50 -21.42 -9.94
C GLY A 103 -31.01 -21.34 -9.64
N ASP A 104 -30.61 -21.77 -8.44
CA ASP A 104 -29.22 -21.82 -8.00
C ASP A 104 -28.42 -22.92 -8.70
N ALA A 105 -29.02 -24.07 -9.02
CA ALA A 105 -28.35 -25.15 -9.75
C ALA A 105 -28.08 -24.77 -11.22
N GLN A 106 -29.01 -24.03 -11.84
CA GLN A 106 -28.85 -23.56 -13.22
C GLN A 106 -27.77 -22.47 -13.33
N ALA A 107 -27.67 -21.57 -12.34
CA ALA A 107 -26.62 -20.56 -12.26
C ALA A 107 -25.22 -21.19 -12.05
N ALA A 108 -25.12 -22.22 -11.20
CA ALA A 108 -23.89 -22.97 -10.97
C ALA A 108 -23.44 -23.78 -12.20
N PHE A 109 -24.37 -24.41 -12.93
CA PHE A 109 -24.07 -25.10 -14.19
C PHE A 109 -23.53 -24.12 -15.24
N THR A 110 -24.12 -22.92 -15.34
CA THR A 110 -23.65 -21.85 -16.25
C THR A 110 -22.25 -21.33 -15.85
N ALA A 111 -21.91 -21.39 -14.56
CA ALA A 111 -20.59 -21.04 -14.04
C ALA A 111 -19.57 -22.21 -14.07
N GLY A 112 -20.01 -23.43 -14.40
CA GLY A 112 -19.17 -24.63 -14.40
C GLY A 112 -18.75 -25.11 -13.01
N LEU A 113 -19.55 -24.85 -11.98
CA LEU A 113 -19.29 -25.25 -10.60
C LEU A 113 -19.96 -26.59 -10.26
N THR A 114 -19.33 -27.40 -9.42
CA THR A 114 -20.04 -28.47 -8.70
C THR A 114 -20.91 -27.89 -7.58
N LEU A 115 -21.87 -28.65 -7.06
CA LEU A 115 -22.69 -28.22 -5.90
C LEU A 115 -21.80 -27.85 -4.69
N ALA A 116 -20.77 -28.65 -4.40
CA ALA A 116 -19.82 -28.34 -3.34
C ALA A 116 -19.05 -27.04 -3.59
N GLN A 117 -18.62 -26.80 -4.82
CA GLN A 117 -17.93 -25.55 -5.17
C GLN A 117 -18.86 -24.34 -5.10
N GLN A 118 -20.15 -24.51 -5.39
CA GLN A 118 -21.16 -23.48 -5.21
C GLN A 118 -21.33 -23.11 -3.73
N GLU A 119 -21.48 -24.11 -2.86
CA GLU A 119 -21.59 -23.88 -1.40
C GLU A 119 -20.33 -23.21 -0.83
N ILE A 120 -19.14 -23.68 -1.24
CA ILE A 120 -17.86 -23.05 -0.84
C ILE A 120 -17.79 -21.59 -1.34
N SER A 121 -18.22 -21.32 -2.58
CA SER A 121 -18.23 -19.97 -3.13
C SER A 121 -19.17 -19.03 -2.37
N LEU A 122 -20.33 -19.53 -1.93
CA LEU A 122 -21.27 -18.80 -1.08
C LEU A 122 -20.66 -18.49 0.29
N LEU A 123 -20.12 -19.48 0.98
CA LEU A 123 -19.47 -19.32 2.29
C LEU A 123 -18.32 -18.32 2.25
N LEU A 124 -17.46 -18.39 1.23
CA LEU A 124 -16.37 -17.44 1.04
C LEU A 124 -16.91 -16.01 0.81
N SER A 125 -17.97 -15.87 0.01
CA SER A 125 -18.58 -14.57 -0.28
C SER A 125 -19.24 -13.94 0.95
N GLU A 126 -19.93 -14.76 1.75
CA GLU A 126 -20.53 -14.35 3.02
C GLU A 126 -19.47 -13.93 4.04
N ASP A 127 -18.37 -14.69 4.15
CA ASP A 127 -17.29 -14.35 5.08
C ASP A 127 -16.55 -13.08 4.63
N LEU A 128 -16.33 -12.89 3.33
CA LEU A 128 -15.83 -11.63 2.78
C LEU A 128 -16.78 -10.46 3.09
N ALA A 129 -18.09 -10.66 3.06
CA ALA A 129 -19.07 -9.64 3.42
C ALA A 129 -19.06 -9.32 4.93
N PHE A 130 -18.90 -10.34 5.78
CA PHE A 130 -18.74 -10.18 7.24
C PHE A 130 -17.56 -9.27 7.60
N LEU A 131 -16.47 -9.31 6.83
CA LEU A 131 -15.30 -8.46 7.07
C LEU A 131 -15.51 -6.99 6.75
N ILE A 132 -16.48 -6.62 5.89
CA ILE A 132 -16.68 -5.23 5.45
C ILE A 132 -16.95 -4.27 6.63
N PRO A 133 -17.93 -4.53 7.53
CA PRO A 133 -18.17 -3.65 8.68
C PRO A 133 -16.96 -3.59 9.61
N LEU A 134 -16.25 -4.71 9.82
CA LEU A 134 -15.03 -4.72 10.64
C LEU A 134 -13.94 -3.86 10.02
N LEU A 135 -13.75 -3.94 8.70
CA LEU A 135 -12.73 -3.18 7.99
C LEU A 135 -13.02 -1.67 8.00
N LYS A 136 -14.29 -1.28 7.94
CA LYS A 136 -14.68 0.14 8.10
C LYS A 136 -14.36 0.66 9.49
N GLN A 137 -14.57 -0.13 10.52
CA GLN A 137 -14.35 0.27 11.91
C GLN A 137 -12.86 0.18 12.32
N TYR A 138 -12.14 -0.81 11.80
CA TYR A 138 -10.75 -1.12 12.14
C TYR A 138 -9.89 -1.25 10.87
N PRO A 139 -9.76 -0.18 10.05
CA PRO A 139 -9.12 -0.24 8.73
C PRO A 139 -7.61 -0.54 8.77
N LYS A 140 -7.00 -0.51 9.96
CA LYS A 140 -5.57 -0.76 10.21
C LYS A 140 -5.33 -2.06 11.01
N CYS A 141 -6.35 -2.89 11.19
CA CYS A 141 -6.17 -4.20 11.82
C CYS A 141 -5.56 -5.18 10.82
N TYR A 142 -4.34 -5.64 11.10
CA TYR A 142 -3.62 -6.61 10.26
C TYR A 142 -4.43 -7.89 10.00
N TRP A 143 -5.13 -8.38 11.01
CA TRP A 143 -5.80 -9.69 10.94
C TRP A 143 -7.03 -9.70 10.05
N ILE A 144 -7.72 -8.56 9.90
CA ILE A 144 -8.83 -8.42 8.94
C ILE A 144 -8.30 -8.56 7.51
N TRP A 145 -7.25 -7.81 7.16
CA TRP A 145 -6.61 -7.88 5.84
C TRP A 145 -6.01 -9.26 5.57
N ASN A 146 -5.37 -9.87 6.58
CA ASN A 146 -4.80 -11.21 6.47
C ASN A 146 -5.87 -12.29 6.25
N HIS A 147 -6.94 -12.28 7.03
CA HIS A 147 -8.04 -13.23 6.87
C HIS A 147 -8.73 -13.06 5.52
N ARG A 148 -8.90 -11.81 5.06
CA ARG A 148 -9.44 -11.51 3.73
C ARG A 148 -8.60 -12.09 2.60
N ALA A 149 -7.28 -11.90 2.65
CA ALA A 149 -6.35 -12.49 1.68
C ALA A 149 -6.37 -14.03 1.72
N TRP A 150 -6.48 -14.61 2.92
CA TRP A 150 -6.60 -16.06 3.08
C TRP A 150 -7.87 -16.63 2.43
N LEU A 151 -9.05 -16.00 2.62
CA LEU A 151 -10.29 -16.42 1.97
C LEU A 151 -10.16 -16.47 0.44
N LEU A 152 -9.48 -15.48 -0.14
CA LEU A 152 -9.31 -15.40 -1.60
C LEU A 152 -8.27 -16.41 -2.11
N ALA A 153 -7.25 -16.73 -1.30
CA ALA A 153 -6.34 -17.83 -1.60
C ALA A 153 -7.08 -19.18 -1.60
N GLU A 154 -7.94 -19.44 -0.61
CA GLU A 154 -8.80 -20.63 -0.61
C GLU A 154 -9.74 -20.64 -1.83
N ALA A 155 -10.26 -19.48 -2.25
CA ALA A 155 -11.03 -19.37 -3.49
C ALA A 155 -10.22 -19.80 -4.72
N THR A 156 -8.96 -19.38 -4.83
CA THR A 156 -8.05 -19.79 -5.91
C THR A 156 -7.79 -21.30 -5.92
N GLU A 157 -7.62 -21.92 -4.76
CA GLU A 157 -7.32 -23.35 -4.64
C GLU A 157 -8.56 -24.24 -4.87
N LEU A 158 -9.74 -23.80 -4.42
CA LEU A 158 -10.93 -24.65 -4.35
C LEU A 158 -11.93 -24.43 -5.49
N LEU A 159 -11.91 -23.26 -6.14
CA LEU A 159 -12.87 -22.87 -7.17
C LEU A 159 -12.23 -22.80 -8.57
N PRO A 160 -13.03 -22.94 -9.64
CA PRO A 160 -12.54 -22.71 -11.00
C PRO A 160 -11.93 -21.32 -11.16
N ALA A 161 -10.86 -21.23 -11.96
CA ALA A 161 -10.06 -20.01 -12.14
C ALA A 161 -10.89 -18.77 -12.50
N ARG A 162 -11.98 -18.94 -13.28
CA ARG A 162 -12.90 -17.86 -13.65
C ARG A 162 -13.60 -17.27 -12.42
N THR A 163 -14.13 -18.12 -11.54
CA THR A 163 -14.85 -17.72 -10.33
C THR A 163 -13.91 -17.04 -9.35
N ALA A 164 -12.76 -17.65 -9.06
CA ALA A 164 -11.74 -17.07 -8.20
C ALA A 164 -11.26 -15.70 -8.73
N SER A 165 -11.00 -15.60 -10.04
CA SER A 165 -10.62 -14.33 -10.69
C SER A 165 -11.67 -13.23 -10.51
N GLN A 166 -12.96 -13.58 -10.56
CA GLN A 166 -14.03 -12.62 -10.35
C GLN A 166 -14.06 -12.11 -8.91
N MET A 167 -13.81 -12.98 -7.93
CA MET A 167 -13.70 -12.59 -6.51
C MET A 167 -12.54 -11.62 -6.31
N TRP A 168 -11.34 -11.96 -6.79
CA TRP A 168 -10.17 -11.06 -6.74
C TRP A 168 -10.43 -9.71 -7.42
N ARG A 169 -11.10 -9.68 -8.57
CA ARG A 169 -11.46 -8.42 -9.25
C ARG A 169 -12.39 -7.53 -8.40
N GLY A 170 -13.31 -8.13 -7.63
CA GLY A 170 -14.15 -7.40 -6.68
C GLY A 170 -13.34 -6.68 -5.60
N GLU A 171 -12.18 -7.22 -5.23
CA GLU A 171 -11.31 -6.67 -4.19
C GLU A 171 -10.57 -5.40 -4.59
N LEU A 172 -10.31 -5.20 -5.89
CA LEU A 172 -9.76 -3.94 -6.38
C LEU A 172 -10.71 -2.77 -6.06
N ALA A 173 -12.03 -2.98 -6.18
CA ALA A 173 -13.03 -1.97 -5.87
C ALA A 173 -13.09 -1.69 -4.36
N LEU A 174 -12.93 -2.71 -3.51
CA LEU A 174 -12.82 -2.51 -2.07
C LEU A 174 -11.55 -1.72 -1.72
N GLY A 175 -10.40 -2.13 -2.24
CA GLY A 175 -9.13 -1.43 -2.03
C GLY A 175 -9.24 0.05 -2.42
N SER A 176 -9.84 0.36 -3.57
CA SER A 176 -10.11 1.74 -3.97
C SER A 176 -11.01 2.49 -2.98
N LYS A 177 -12.09 1.87 -2.50
CA LYS A 177 -12.98 2.49 -1.49
C LYS A 177 -12.23 2.77 -0.18
N MET A 178 -11.37 1.86 0.27
CA MET A 178 -10.59 2.05 1.49
C MET A 178 -9.56 3.17 1.34
N LEU A 179 -8.98 3.35 0.14
CA LEU A 179 -8.05 4.44 -0.17
C LEU A 179 -8.75 5.79 -0.37
N VAL A 180 -10.04 5.81 -0.70
CA VAL A 180 -10.84 7.05 -0.65
C VAL A 180 -11.06 7.49 0.79
N LEU A 181 -11.25 6.56 1.73
CA LEU A 181 -11.45 6.87 3.15
C LEU A 181 -10.17 7.30 3.85
N ASP A 182 -9.05 6.62 3.59
CA ASP A 182 -7.72 6.99 4.08
C ASP A 182 -6.70 6.69 2.98
N SER A 183 -6.33 7.73 2.23
CA SER A 183 -5.40 7.62 1.10
C SER A 183 -3.99 7.23 1.49
N ARG A 184 -3.66 7.28 2.79
CA ARG A 184 -2.37 6.89 3.37
C ARG A 184 -2.43 5.54 4.08
N ASN A 185 -3.55 4.81 3.97
CA ASN A 185 -3.66 3.49 4.55
C ASN A 185 -2.73 2.50 3.82
N PHE A 186 -1.58 2.22 4.43
CA PHE A 186 -0.58 1.32 3.85
C PHE A 186 -1.08 -0.12 3.71
N HIS A 187 -2.00 -0.58 4.57
CA HIS A 187 -2.60 -1.91 4.43
C HIS A 187 -3.43 -2.00 3.16
N ALA A 188 -4.25 -0.97 2.88
CA ALA A 188 -5.06 -0.94 1.66
C ALA A 188 -4.19 -0.87 0.40
N TRP A 189 -3.10 -0.09 0.41
CA TRP A 189 -2.13 -0.07 -0.69
C TRP A 189 -1.42 -1.42 -0.87
N SER A 190 -0.96 -2.04 0.22
CA SER A 190 -0.32 -3.35 0.17
C SER A 190 -1.27 -4.44 -0.31
N TYR A 191 -2.50 -4.42 0.17
CA TYR A 191 -3.55 -5.35 -0.24
C TYR A 191 -3.92 -5.18 -1.71
N ARG A 192 -4.00 -3.93 -2.20
CA ARG A 192 -4.23 -3.65 -3.62
C ARG A 192 -3.12 -4.23 -4.51
N ARG A 193 -1.85 -4.00 -4.16
CA ARG A 193 -0.71 -4.56 -4.93
C ARG A 193 -0.76 -6.09 -4.98
N SER A 194 -1.00 -6.73 -3.84
CA SER A 194 -1.15 -8.19 -3.78
C SER A 194 -2.36 -8.68 -4.59
N THR A 195 -3.48 -7.98 -4.54
CA THR A 195 -4.68 -8.29 -5.35
C THR A 195 -4.38 -8.21 -6.85
N VAL A 196 -3.67 -7.17 -7.28
CA VAL A 196 -3.24 -7.01 -8.69
C VAL A 196 -2.40 -8.22 -9.11
N GLU A 197 -1.36 -8.56 -8.33
CA GLU A 197 -0.50 -9.70 -8.62
C GLU A 197 -1.30 -11.01 -8.78
N GLN A 198 -2.26 -11.26 -7.89
CA GLN A 198 -3.11 -12.46 -7.93
C GLN A 198 -4.08 -12.48 -9.12
N ILE A 199 -4.50 -11.32 -9.64
CA ILE A 199 -5.31 -11.24 -10.87
C ILE A 199 -4.46 -11.50 -12.12
N GLU A 200 -3.21 -11.01 -12.12
CA GLU A 200 -2.30 -11.11 -13.27
C GLU A 200 -1.80 -12.54 -13.48
N GLN A 201 -1.47 -13.27 -12.40
CA GLN A 201 -0.85 -14.60 -12.50
C GLN A 201 -1.65 -15.61 -13.35
N PRO A 202 -2.97 -15.82 -13.15
CA PRO A 202 -3.73 -16.81 -13.92
C PRO A 202 -3.99 -16.39 -15.36
N GLN A 203 -4.17 -15.08 -15.61
CA GLN A 203 -4.60 -14.55 -16.91
C GLN A 203 -3.42 -14.15 -17.81
N LYS A 204 -2.21 -14.04 -17.26
CA LYS A 204 -1.02 -13.48 -17.93
C LYS A 204 -1.28 -12.11 -18.60
N LYS A 205 -2.25 -11.37 -18.07
CA LYS A 205 -2.60 -10.02 -18.52
C LYS A 205 -2.20 -9.04 -17.45
N SER A 206 -1.28 -8.14 -17.80
CA SER A 206 -0.84 -7.06 -16.93
C SER A 206 -1.94 -6.03 -16.70
N LEU A 207 -1.98 -5.49 -15.47
CA LEU A 207 -2.74 -4.35 -15.01
C LEU A 207 -1.83 -3.15 -14.71
N ALA A 208 -0.55 -3.19 -15.11
CA ALA A 208 0.40 -2.10 -14.83
C ALA A 208 -0.11 -0.74 -15.34
N GLU A 209 -0.70 -0.70 -16.54
CA GLU A 209 -1.32 0.51 -17.11
C GLU A 209 -2.52 1.01 -16.28
N ASP A 210 -3.41 0.09 -15.88
CA ASP A 210 -4.58 0.40 -15.07
C ASP A 210 -4.18 0.96 -13.70
N GLU A 211 -3.16 0.34 -13.07
CA GLU A 211 -2.62 0.79 -11.79
C GLU A 211 -1.88 2.13 -11.91
N PHE A 212 -1.16 2.37 -13.01
CA PHE A 212 -0.53 3.65 -13.24
C PHE A 212 -1.56 4.76 -13.43
N ALA A 213 -2.61 4.52 -14.22
CA ALA A 213 -3.74 5.44 -14.35
C ALA A 213 -4.44 5.69 -13.00
N TYR A 214 -4.55 4.66 -12.16
CA TYR A 214 -5.06 4.81 -10.80
C TYR A 214 -4.16 5.72 -9.96
N THR A 215 -2.83 5.57 -10.00
CA THR A 215 -1.92 6.49 -9.30
C THR A 215 -2.04 7.92 -9.82
N THR A 216 -2.15 8.13 -11.15
CA THR A 216 -2.39 9.45 -11.75
C THR A 216 -3.64 10.11 -11.17
N LYS A 217 -4.74 9.36 -11.08
CA LYS A 217 -5.99 9.85 -10.47
C LYS A 217 -5.77 10.24 -9.00
N MET A 218 -5.06 9.42 -8.23
CA MET A 218 -4.85 9.65 -6.80
C MET A 218 -3.96 10.86 -6.52
N VAL A 219 -2.89 11.07 -7.28
CA VAL A 219 -2.01 12.25 -7.13
C VAL A 219 -2.72 13.54 -7.57
N ASN A 220 -3.51 13.49 -8.65
CA ASN A 220 -4.30 14.65 -9.09
C ASN A 220 -5.43 15.00 -8.12
N THR A 221 -5.92 14.03 -7.34
CA THR A 221 -6.94 14.27 -6.31
C THR A 221 -6.33 14.88 -5.05
N ASN A 222 -5.11 14.49 -4.68
CA ASN A 222 -4.42 14.97 -3.50
C ASN A 222 -2.91 14.88 -3.72
N LEU A 223 -2.26 16.03 -3.96
CA LEU A 223 -0.82 16.12 -4.18
C LEU A 223 -0.02 15.65 -2.95
N SER A 224 -0.57 15.75 -1.75
CA SER A 224 0.04 15.26 -0.50
C SER A 224 -0.01 13.75 -0.31
N ASN A 225 -0.50 13.00 -1.30
CA ASN A 225 -0.62 11.55 -1.20
C ASN A 225 0.72 10.86 -1.48
N PHE A 226 1.60 10.84 -0.48
CA PHE A 226 2.89 10.14 -0.53
C PHE A 226 2.78 8.70 -1.03
N SER A 227 1.76 7.97 -0.58
CA SER A 227 1.58 6.57 -0.99
C SER A 227 1.27 6.45 -2.48
N ALA A 228 0.51 7.38 -3.07
CA ALA A 228 0.26 7.38 -4.52
C ALA A 228 1.53 7.67 -5.32
N TRP A 229 2.31 8.68 -4.93
CA TRP A 229 3.61 8.99 -5.54
C TRP A 229 4.58 7.81 -5.46
N HIS A 230 4.69 7.18 -4.29
CA HIS A 230 5.52 6.00 -4.10
C HIS A 230 5.13 4.85 -5.03
N ASN A 231 3.83 4.49 -5.10
CA ASN A 231 3.36 3.43 -5.99
C ASN A 231 3.56 3.82 -7.47
N ARG A 232 3.37 5.09 -7.82
CA ARG A 232 3.61 5.60 -9.17
C ARG A 232 5.06 5.38 -9.61
N GLY A 233 6.01 5.78 -8.78
CA GLY A 233 7.45 5.59 -9.03
C GLY A 233 7.81 4.13 -9.23
N GLN A 234 7.29 3.23 -8.40
CA GLN A 234 7.53 1.79 -8.51
C GLN A 234 6.98 1.16 -9.80
N LEU A 235 5.91 1.73 -10.39
CA LEU A 235 5.31 1.22 -11.61
C LEU A 235 6.09 1.63 -12.88
N LEU A 236 6.82 2.75 -12.85
CA LEU A 236 7.51 3.28 -14.03
C LEU A 236 8.48 2.27 -14.68
N PRO A 237 9.41 1.62 -13.94
CA PRO A 237 10.32 0.64 -14.55
C PRO A 237 9.58 -0.53 -15.19
N ARG A 238 8.52 -1.03 -14.52
CA ARG A 238 7.67 -2.13 -14.99
C ARG A 238 6.94 -1.74 -16.28
N LEU A 239 6.34 -0.55 -16.34
CA LEU A 239 5.68 -0.05 -17.56
C LEU A 239 6.64 0.06 -18.73
N SER A 240 7.81 0.66 -18.51
CA SER A 240 8.80 0.79 -19.58
C SER A 240 9.29 -0.56 -20.07
N GLN A 241 9.43 -1.56 -19.18
CA GLN A 241 9.80 -2.91 -19.57
C GLN A 241 8.70 -3.61 -20.37
N GLU A 242 7.45 -3.57 -19.89
CA GLU A 242 6.31 -4.22 -20.57
C GLU A 242 5.99 -3.59 -21.92
N ARG A 243 6.18 -2.27 -22.06
CA ARG A 243 6.05 -1.54 -23.33
C ARG A 243 7.21 -1.81 -24.29
N GLN A 244 8.26 -2.49 -23.86
CA GLN A 244 9.53 -2.61 -24.61
C GLN A 244 10.07 -1.23 -25.03
N ALA A 245 9.94 -0.25 -24.15
CA ALA A 245 10.26 1.14 -24.43
C ALA A 245 11.74 1.33 -24.75
N THR A 246 12.00 2.03 -25.85
CA THR A 246 13.31 2.51 -26.27
C THR A 246 13.89 3.48 -25.24
N GLU A 247 15.21 3.72 -25.31
CA GLU A 247 15.87 4.72 -24.46
C GLU A 247 15.23 6.12 -24.61
N ALA A 248 14.83 6.49 -25.83
CA ALA A 248 14.20 7.78 -26.10
C ALA A 248 12.80 7.89 -25.46
N GLU A 249 12.00 6.83 -25.51
CA GLU A 249 10.68 6.78 -24.87
C GLU A 249 10.79 6.78 -23.34
N ARG A 250 11.78 6.07 -22.78
CA ARG A 250 12.08 6.09 -21.34
C ARG A 250 12.50 7.48 -20.87
N LYS A 251 13.36 8.16 -21.64
CA LYS A 251 13.74 9.55 -21.37
C LYS A 251 12.52 10.48 -21.41
N THR A 252 11.69 10.36 -22.44
CA THR A 252 10.46 11.16 -22.56
C THR A 252 9.52 10.95 -21.37
N MET A 253 9.35 9.71 -20.93
CA MET A 253 8.56 9.39 -19.73
C MET A 253 9.15 10.00 -18.47
N PHE A 254 10.48 9.90 -18.28
CA PHE A 254 11.17 10.48 -17.14
C PHE A 254 11.06 12.01 -17.11
N ASP A 255 11.29 12.67 -18.25
CA ASP A 255 11.16 14.12 -18.39
C ASP A 255 9.73 14.59 -18.05
N ALA A 256 8.71 13.85 -18.50
CA ALA A 256 7.32 14.15 -18.18
C ALA A 256 7.00 13.97 -16.68
N GLU A 257 7.62 12.99 -16.01
CA GLU A 257 7.47 12.80 -14.56
C GLU A 257 8.19 13.90 -13.77
N LEU A 258 9.37 14.35 -14.21
CA LEU A 258 10.05 15.52 -13.64
C LEU A 258 9.20 16.78 -13.80
N GLU A 259 8.66 17.04 -15.00
CA GLU A 259 7.79 18.20 -15.22
C GLU A 259 6.54 18.13 -14.33
N LEU A 260 5.93 16.95 -14.18
CA LEU A 260 4.77 16.75 -13.32
C LEU A 260 5.09 17.08 -11.86
N ILE A 261 6.19 16.54 -11.31
CA ILE A 261 6.53 16.79 -9.91
C ILE A 261 6.98 18.23 -9.68
N THR A 262 7.69 18.84 -10.64
CA THR A 262 8.09 20.25 -10.57
C THR A 262 6.86 21.15 -10.51
N ARG A 263 5.85 20.94 -11.36
CA ARG A 263 4.58 21.70 -11.28
C ARG A 263 3.87 21.51 -9.93
N ALA A 264 3.92 20.31 -9.35
CA ALA A 264 3.36 20.07 -8.03
C ALA A 264 4.13 20.82 -6.93
N LEU A 265 5.46 20.85 -7.01
CA LEU A 265 6.33 21.60 -6.09
C LEU A 265 6.10 23.12 -6.15
N TYR A 266 5.89 23.68 -7.34
CA TYR A 266 5.47 25.09 -7.49
C TYR A 266 4.08 25.36 -6.89
N THR A 267 3.23 24.34 -6.75
CA THR A 267 1.90 24.48 -6.15
C THR A 267 1.96 24.43 -4.62
N ASP A 268 2.77 23.54 -4.05
CA ASP A 268 2.95 23.41 -2.61
C ASP A 268 4.39 22.98 -2.27
N PRO A 269 5.34 23.94 -2.16
CA PRO A 269 6.72 23.62 -1.84
C PRO A 269 6.89 23.16 -0.38
N TYR A 270 5.87 23.25 0.48
CA TYR A 270 5.97 22.81 1.88
C TYR A 270 5.62 21.34 2.06
N ASP A 271 5.06 20.69 1.03
CA ASP A 271 4.71 19.28 1.08
C ASP A 271 5.93 18.38 0.90
N GLN A 272 6.39 17.81 2.00
CA GLN A 272 7.49 16.86 2.04
C GLN A 272 7.32 15.66 1.08
N SER A 273 6.09 15.23 0.81
CA SER A 273 5.82 14.07 -0.06
C SER A 273 6.29 14.32 -1.49
N LEU A 274 6.15 15.56 -1.96
CA LEU A 274 6.53 15.97 -3.30
C LEU A 274 8.05 15.96 -3.45
N TRP A 275 8.76 16.51 -2.46
CA TRP A 275 10.22 16.49 -2.43
C TRP A 275 10.79 15.08 -2.39
N PHE A 276 10.21 14.16 -1.63
CA PHE A 276 10.69 12.78 -1.63
C PHE A 276 10.50 12.08 -2.98
N TYR A 277 9.41 12.39 -3.70
CA TYR A 277 9.21 11.84 -5.04
C TYR A 277 10.19 12.44 -6.05
N HIS A 278 10.41 13.75 -5.98
CA HIS A 278 11.43 14.45 -6.77
C HIS A 278 12.83 13.88 -6.52
N GLN A 279 13.24 13.76 -5.26
CA GLN A 279 14.49 13.12 -4.84
C GLN A 279 14.60 11.68 -5.34
N TYR A 280 13.51 10.91 -5.27
CA TYR A 280 13.49 9.56 -5.82
C TYR A 280 13.81 9.56 -7.32
N LEU A 281 13.15 10.39 -8.13
CA LEU A 281 13.43 10.50 -9.56
C LEU A 281 14.89 10.89 -9.81
N MET A 282 15.39 11.91 -9.11
CA MET A 282 16.78 12.35 -9.25
C MET A 282 17.80 11.28 -8.81
N SER A 283 17.46 10.45 -7.82
CA SER A 283 18.30 9.34 -7.36
C SER A 283 18.39 8.21 -8.40
N THR A 284 17.39 8.06 -9.29
CA THR A 284 17.43 7.04 -10.35
C THR A 284 18.41 7.37 -11.47
N LEU A 285 18.84 8.63 -11.60
CA LEU A 285 19.87 9.02 -12.54
C LEU A 285 21.22 8.42 -12.09
N VAL A 286 21.80 7.52 -12.88
CA VAL A 286 23.11 6.90 -12.61
C VAL A 286 24.08 7.30 -13.72
N ALA A 287 25.26 7.80 -13.37
CA ALA A 287 26.29 8.16 -14.35
C ALA A 287 27.08 6.91 -14.81
N ALA A 288 27.47 6.86 -16.08
CA ALA A 288 28.11 5.70 -16.72
C ALA A 288 29.46 5.22 -16.16
N SER A 289 30.00 5.86 -15.12
CA SER A 289 31.31 5.55 -14.53
C SER A 289 31.25 4.92 -13.13
N SER A 290 30.08 4.53 -12.62
CA SER A 290 30.00 3.76 -11.37
C SER A 290 30.40 2.30 -11.64
N ASN A 291 31.57 1.87 -11.16
CA ASN A 291 32.01 0.46 -11.18
C ASN A 291 31.11 -0.49 -10.36
N ASP A 292 30.07 0.03 -9.68
CA ASP A 292 29.16 -0.69 -8.79
C ASP A 292 27.81 -1.09 -9.44
N ALA A 293 27.75 -1.26 -10.76
CA ALA A 293 26.53 -1.70 -11.42
C ALA A 293 26.25 -3.20 -11.15
N ASN A 294 25.78 -3.52 -9.95
CA ASN A 294 25.11 -4.79 -9.69
C ASN A 294 23.82 -4.83 -10.53
N ASP A 295 23.49 -5.98 -11.13
CA ASP A 295 22.40 -6.12 -12.12
C ASP A 295 21.02 -5.66 -11.60
N ASP A 296 20.86 -5.58 -10.27
CA ASP A 296 19.63 -5.14 -9.59
C ASP A 296 19.38 -3.61 -9.73
N ALA A 297 20.43 -2.79 -9.84
CA ALA A 297 20.31 -1.35 -10.06
C ALA A 297 19.76 -1.03 -11.47
N ARG A 298 20.00 -1.91 -12.46
CA ARG A 298 19.44 -1.76 -13.81
C ARG A 298 17.96 -2.09 -13.87
N ARG A 299 17.45 -2.97 -13.00
CA ARG A 299 16.03 -3.38 -12.95
C ARG A 299 15.12 -2.30 -12.36
N THR A 300 15.67 -1.39 -11.56
CA THR A 300 14.92 -0.30 -10.91
C THR A 300 15.13 1.06 -11.57
N ASN A 301 16.05 1.16 -12.54
CA ASN A 301 16.33 2.40 -13.26
C ASN A 301 15.28 2.66 -14.36
N ILE A 302 14.56 3.78 -14.24
CA ILE A 302 13.55 4.23 -15.21
C ILE A 302 14.18 4.39 -16.60
N LEU A 303 15.40 4.93 -16.68
CA LEU A 303 16.13 5.21 -17.93
C LEU A 303 16.86 4.00 -18.53
N ALA A 304 16.78 2.81 -17.91
CA ALA A 304 17.40 1.52 -18.32
C ALA A 304 18.93 1.46 -18.44
N ALA A 305 19.60 2.58 -18.76
CA ALA A 305 21.04 2.67 -18.90
C ALA A 305 21.60 3.84 -18.07
N PRO A 306 22.86 3.75 -17.61
CA PRO A 306 23.54 4.91 -17.10
C PRO A 306 23.62 6.03 -18.15
N ILE A 307 23.41 7.27 -17.73
CA ILE A 307 23.49 8.44 -18.61
C ILE A 307 24.92 9.00 -18.66
N SER A 308 25.19 9.79 -19.69
CA SER A 308 26.47 10.49 -19.81
C SER A 308 26.63 11.53 -18.69
N HIS A 309 27.87 11.83 -18.32
CA HIS A 309 28.17 12.92 -17.37
C HIS A 309 27.57 14.25 -17.82
N ALA A 310 27.65 14.58 -19.12
CA ALA A 310 27.06 15.81 -19.67
C ALA A 310 25.53 15.84 -19.51
N THR A 311 24.85 14.71 -19.74
CA THR A 311 23.40 14.62 -19.53
C THR A 311 23.03 14.76 -18.05
N MET A 312 23.81 14.14 -17.16
CA MET A 312 23.62 14.24 -15.71
C MET A 312 23.80 15.69 -15.23
N THR A 313 24.85 16.36 -15.70
CA THR A 313 25.10 17.79 -15.46
C THR A 313 23.92 18.65 -15.91
N ALA A 314 23.42 18.45 -17.13
CA ALA A 314 22.29 19.21 -17.65
C ALA A 314 21.02 19.06 -16.80
N TYR A 315 20.70 17.85 -16.32
CA TYR A 315 19.57 17.65 -15.40
C TYR A 315 19.80 18.38 -14.07
N LEU A 316 20.99 18.29 -13.48
CA LEU A 316 21.27 18.96 -12.20
C LEU A 316 21.20 20.48 -12.34
N GLU A 317 21.78 21.05 -13.40
CA GLU A 317 21.73 22.49 -13.66
C GLU A 317 20.30 22.98 -13.86
N GLN A 318 19.50 22.26 -14.65
CA GLN A 318 18.09 22.56 -14.87
C GLN A 318 17.29 22.52 -13.56
N GLU A 319 17.46 21.47 -12.75
CA GLU A 319 16.71 21.32 -11.50
C GLU A 319 17.17 22.33 -10.44
N ILE A 320 18.47 22.63 -10.35
CA ILE A 320 18.97 23.70 -9.48
C ILE A 320 18.33 25.03 -9.88
N ALA A 321 18.37 25.41 -11.16
CA ALA A 321 17.77 26.66 -11.63
C ALA A 321 16.26 26.73 -11.35
N SER A 322 15.53 25.64 -11.58
CA SER A 322 14.09 25.56 -11.30
C SER A 322 13.79 25.67 -9.80
N ILE A 323 14.56 25.00 -8.94
CA ILE A 323 14.35 25.03 -7.49
C ILE A 323 14.75 26.39 -6.90
N GLU A 324 15.77 27.05 -7.46
CA GLU A 324 16.13 28.41 -7.07
C GLU A 324 15.01 29.40 -7.34
N ASP A 325 14.32 29.27 -8.48
CA ASP A 325 13.17 30.11 -8.83
C ASP A 325 12.03 29.97 -7.81
N MET A 326 11.83 28.76 -7.26
CA MET A 326 10.84 28.52 -6.20
C MET A 326 11.12 29.28 -4.90
N LEU A 327 12.32 29.83 -4.68
CA LEU A 327 12.58 30.67 -3.51
C LEU A 327 11.74 31.94 -3.53
N ASP A 328 11.38 32.48 -4.70
CA ASP A 328 10.52 33.65 -4.81
C ASP A 328 9.13 33.35 -4.24
N GLY A 329 8.86 33.84 -3.03
CA GLY A 329 7.62 33.61 -2.30
C GLY A 329 7.57 32.34 -1.44
N ALA A 330 8.67 31.60 -1.30
CA ALA A 330 8.79 30.45 -0.39
C ALA A 330 10.15 30.38 0.31
N GLU A 331 10.73 31.53 0.66
CA GLU A 331 12.04 31.67 1.30
C GLU A 331 12.11 31.04 2.69
N ASP A 332 10.98 30.75 3.33
CA ASP A 332 10.92 30.04 4.62
C ASP A 332 10.73 28.52 4.45
N CYS A 333 10.71 28.02 3.21
CA CYS A 333 10.62 26.60 2.94
C CYS A 333 11.99 25.92 3.00
N LYS A 334 12.24 25.18 4.08
CA LYS A 334 13.50 24.45 4.25
C LYS A 334 13.81 23.45 3.13
N TYR A 335 12.79 22.83 2.53
CA TYR A 335 12.98 21.75 1.56
C TYR A 335 13.65 22.23 0.26
N ILE A 336 13.39 23.49 -0.14
CA ILE A 336 14.03 24.13 -1.28
C ILE A 336 15.55 24.18 -1.05
N TYR A 337 16.00 24.74 0.08
CA TYR A 337 17.42 24.79 0.42
C TYR A 337 18.07 23.41 0.54
N GLN A 338 17.34 22.42 1.09
CA GLN A 338 17.84 21.04 1.17
C GLN A 338 18.14 20.45 -0.21
N ALA A 339 17.21 20.62 -1.17
CA ALA A 339 17.38 20.13 -2.53
C ALA A 339 18.49 20.89 -3.28
N LEU A 340 18.57 22.22 -3.12
CA LEU A 340 19.65 23.04 -3.69
C LEU A 340 21.03 22.58 -3.23
N LEU A 341 21.20 22.34 -1.93
CA LEU A 341 22.45 21.83 -1.37
C LEU A 341 22.79 20.44 -1.92
N GLU A 342 21.82 19.51 -1.91
CA GLU A 342 22.01 18.14 -2.38
C GLU A 342 22.45 18.09 -3.86
N TYR A 343 21.73 18.79 -4.73
CA TYR A 343 22.02 18.76 -6.17
C TYR A 343 23.26 19.55 -6.54
N SER A 344 23.54 20.66 -5.87
CA SER A 344 24.77 21.43 -6.09
C SER A 344 26.00 20.66 -5.64
N GLN A 345 25.93 19.92 -4.52
CA GLN A 345 26.99 19.02 -4.10
C GLN A 345 27.24 17.91 -5.12
N ARG A 346 26.17 17.29 -5.62
CA ARG A 346 26.27 16.25 -6.64
C ARG A 346 26.87 16.79 -7.94
N LEU A 347 26.48 17.99 -8.36
CA LEU A 347 27.05 18.67 -9.52
C LEU A 347 28.55 18.95 -9.33
N HIS A 348 28.95 19.45 -8.16
CA HIS A 348 30.36 19.69 -7.83
C HIS A 348 31.21 18.41 -7.87
N GLN A 349 30.67 17.28 -7.40
CA GLN A 349 31.35 15.98 -7.43
C GLN A 349 31.58 15.48 -8.86
N LEU A 350 30.63 15.72 -9.77
CA LEU A 350 30.75 15.37 -11.19
C LEU A 350 31.69 16.31 -11.94
N ALA A 351 31.68 17.59 -11.56
CA ALA A 351 32.42 18.66 -12.22
C ALA A 351 33.89 18.80 -11.77
N LYS A 352 34.54 17.78 -11.19
CA LYS A 352 35.97 17.83 -10.80
C LYS A 352 36.86 18.19 -12.02
N GLY A 353 37.06 19.48 -12.25
CA GLY A 353 37.80 20.07 -13.37
C GLY A 353 37.08 21.11 -14.24
N SER A 354 35.78 21.40 -14.05
CA SER A 354 35.03 22.41 -14.83
C SER A 354 34.84 23.72 -14.06
N SER A 355 34.83 24.87 -14.74
CA SER A 355 34.67 26.20 -14.14
C SER A 355 33.22 26.67 -13.96
N ASP A 356 32.24 25.94 -14.49
CA ASP A 356 30.81 26.26 -14.39
C ASP A 356 30.17 25.53 -13.20
N ILE A 357 30.64 25.86 -11.99
CA ILE A 357 30.19 25.26 -10.74
C ILE A 357 29.33 26.29 -10.00
N VAL A 358 28.22 25.86 -9.38
CA VAL A 358 27.49 26.66 -8.39
C VAL A 358 28.49 27.25 -7.40
N GLU A 359 28.51 28.58 -7.27
CA GLU A 359 29.51 29.24 -6.45
C GLU A 359 29.48 28.71 -5.00
N ALA A 360 30.63 28.35 -4.45
CA ALA A 360 30.74 27.85 -3.07
C ALA A 360 30.14 28.84 -2.04
N SER A 361 30.18 30.15 -2.36
CA SER A 361 29.50 31.22 -1.62
C SER A 361 27.99 31.03 -1.55
N LYS A 362 27.37 30.60 -2.66
CA LYS A 362 25.92 30.38 -2.76
C LYS A 362 25.50 29.17 -1.93
N MET A 363 26.23 28.07 -2.02
CA MET A 363 25.98 26.88 -1.19
C MET A 363 26.14 27.19 0.31
N ALA A 364 27.13 28.00 0.69
CA ALA A 364 27.28 28.45 2.08
C ALA A 364 26.06 29.27 2.54
N SER A 365 25.55 30.17 1.69
CA SER A 365 24.35 30.96 2.02
C SER A 365 23.11 30.10 2.24
N TRP A 366 22.86 29.11 1.38
CA TRP A 366 21.73 28.18 1.55
C TRP A 366 21.87 27.30 2.79
N LEU A 367 23.10 26.90 3.12
CA LEU A 367 23.37 26.14 4.34
C LEU A 367 23.03 26.97 5.59
N ASP A 368 23.38 28.26 5.59
CA ASP A 368 23.03 29.13 6.70
C ASP A 368 21.51 29.33 6.81
N GLU A 369 20.77 29.43 5.70
CA GLU A 369 19.31 29.50 5.74
C GLU A 369 18.65 28.20 6.23
N VAL A 370 19.01 27.04 5.68
CA VAL A 370 18.40 25.76 6.13
C VAL A 370 18.65 25.49 7.62
N ARG A 371 19.80 25.93 8.15
CA ARG A 371 20.12 25.81 9.58
C ARG A 371 19.18 26.64 10.46
N LYS A 372 18.75 27.82 10.00
CA LYS A 372 17.76 28.64 10.71
C LYS A 372 16.37 27.98 10.67
N LEU A 373 16.02 27.37 9.53
CA LEU A 373 14.70 26.79 9.28
C LEU A 373 14.51 25.37 9.85
N ASP A 374 15.58 24.60 10.06
CA ASP A 374 15.52 23.18 10.45
C ASP A 374 16.34 22.86 11.71
N LEU A 375 16.05 23.59 12.79
CA LEU A 375 16.76 23.52 14.08
C LEU A 375 16.84 22.10 14.67
N LEU A 376 15.82 21.26 14.45
CA LEU A 376 15.79 19.88 14.96
C LEU A 376 16.82 18.97 14.29
N GLN A 377 17.35 19.36 13.13
CA GLN A 377 18.37 18.61 12.38
C GLN A 377 19.72 19.34 12.33
N GLU A 378 20.01 20.25 13.26
CA GLU A 378 21.26 21.04 13.25
C GLU A 378 22.53 20.18 13.11
N GLY A 379 22.59 19.03 13.78
CA GLY A 379 23.72 18.10 13.65
C GLY A 379 24.01 17.68 12.20
N ARG A 380 22.97 17.40 11.41
CA ARG A 380 23.09 17.05 9.98
C ARG A 380 23.72 18.19 9.19
N TRP A 381 23.32 19.42 9.47
CA TRP A 381 23.82 20.60 8.75
C TRP A 381 25.25 20.96 9.15
N LEU A 382 25.64 20.72 10.40
CA LEU A 382 27.02 20.86 10.85
C LEU A 382 27.95 19.85 10.16
N ASP A 383 27.53 18.59 10.04
CA ASP A 383 28.27 17.57 9.30
C ASP A 383 28.43 17.99 7.82
N LEU A 384 27.35 18.53 7.22
CA LEU A 384 27.39 19.05 5.87
C LEU A 384 28.38 20.23 5.73
N ALA A 385 28.37 21.16 6.68
CA ALA A 385 29.28 22.30 6.71
C ALA A 385 30.77 21.86 6.71
N VAL A 386 31.09 20.77 7.41
CA VAL A 386 32.45 20.20 7.41
C VAL A 386 32.78 19.62 6.04
N SER A 387 31.85 18.92 5.39
CA SER A 387 32.07 18.31 4.07
C SER A 387 32.23 19.31 2.93
N LEU A 388 31.71 20.54 3.09
CA LEU A 388 31.80 21.62 2.11
C LEU A 388 33.05 22.49 2.23
N LYS A 389 33.91 22.27 3.24
CA LYS A 389 35.19 22.97 3.34
C LYS A 389 36.15 22.44 2.25
N PRO A 390 36.88 23.34 1.55
CA PRO A 390 37.76 22.97 0.45
C PRO A 390 38.91 22.04 0.84
#